data_AF-A0A2E4UV83-F1
#
_entry.id   AF-A0A2E4UV83-F1
#
_cell.length_a   1.000
_cell.length_b   1.000
_cell.length_c   1.000
_cell.angle_alpha   90.00
_cell.angle_beta   90.00
_cell.angle_gamma   90.00
#
_symmetry.space_group_name_H-M   'P 1'
#
loop_
_entity.id
_entity.type
_entity.pdbx_description
1 polymer ?
#
loop_
_entity_poly.entity_id
_entity_poly.type
_entity_poly.pdbx_seq_one_letter_code
_entity_poly.pdbx_strand_id
1 'polypeptide(L)'
;MMHVTKQSGQIGDNMSESDSPFRGEPIDGGFRFSMDLLAKTAERQAKVATFGKFTIHCDEGASMGGDDSAPPPLAYFAASVAF
;
A
#
# COMPACT_ATOMS: atom_id res chain seq x y z
N MET A 1 16.23 -0.51 7.74
CA MET A 1 15.63 0.83 7.89
C MET A 1 14.81 1.09 6.63
N MET A 2 13.48 1.11 6.73
CA MET A 2 12.60 1.36 5.60
C MET A 2 12.50 2.88 5.40
N HIS A 3 12.99 3.39 4.28
CA HIS A 3 12.78 4.79 3.90
C HIS A 3 11.44 4.88 3.17
N VAL A 4 10.47 5.57 3.78
CA VAL A 4 9.17 5.85 3.18
C VAL A 4 9.16 7.30 2.72
N THR A 5 9.12 7.53 1.41
CA THR A 5 9.05 8.88 0.84
C THR A 5 7.61 9.15 0.42
N LYS A 6 6.94 10.09 1.08
CA LYS A 6 5.57 10.52 0.72
C LYS A 6 5.67 11.49 -0.46
N GLN A 7 5.31 11.06 -1.67
CA GLN A 7 5.10 11.98 -2.79
C GLN A 7 3.66 12.52 -2.77
N SER A 8 3.51 13.83 -2.65
CA SER A 8 2.27 14.56 -2.93
C SER A 8 2.26 14.99 -4.40
N GLY A 9 1.66 14.17 -5.27
CA GLY A 9 1.52 14.44 -6.69
C GLY A 9 0.09 14.13 -7.17
N GLN A 10 -0.41 14.92 -8.12
CA GLN A 10 -1.70 14.70 -8.77
C GLN A 10 -1.73 13.36 -9.52
N ILE A 11 -2.90 12.72 -9.52
CA ILE A 11 -3.18 11.45 -10.19
C ILE A 11 -3.03 11.66 -11.70
N GLY A 12 -1.91 11.22 -12.25
CA GLY A 12 -1.72 11.03 -13.69
C GLY A 12 -1.85 9.56 -14.01
N ASP A 13 -2.84 9.21 -14.84
CA ASP A 13 -2.94 7.90 -15.49
C ASP A 13 -1.68 7.70 -16.35
N ASN A 14 -0.73 6.88 -15.90
CA ASN A 14 0.15 6.04 -16.73
C ASN A 14 1.23 5.37 -15.87
N MET A 15 0.91 4.21 -15.29
CA MET A 15 1.91 3.20 -14.94
C MET A 15 2.00 2.24 -16.13
N SER A 16 3.16 2.19 -16.81
CA SER A 16 3.39 1.27 -17.92
C SER A 16 3.32 -0.18 -17.44
N GLU A 17 2.81 -1.09 -18.28
CA GLU A 17 2.59 -2.51 -17.94
C GLU A 17 3.87 -3.28 -17.53
N SER A 18 5.06 -2.69 -17.68
CA SER A 18 6.36 -3.33 -17.45
C SER A 18 7.02 -3.00 -16.11
N ASP A 19 6.46 -2.10 -15.28
CA ASP A 19 7.06 -1.74 -13.99
C ASP A 19 6.37 -2.49 -12.84
N SER A 20 7.00 -3.58 -12.40
CA SER A 20 6.66 -4.19 -11.10
C SER A 20 6.75 -3.11 -10.01
N PRO A 21 5.76 -2.98 -9.11
CA PRO A 21 5.86 -2.06 -7.97
C PRO A 21 6.93 -2.51 -6.98
N PHE A 22 7.45 -3.73 -7.10
CA PHE A 22 8.49 -4.30 -6.26
C PHE A 22 9.83 -4.34 -6.99
N ARG A 23 10.88 -3.86 -6.31
CA ARG A 23 12.26 -3.85 -6.80
C ARG A 23 13.18 -4.45 -5.74
N GLY A 24 14.13 -5.26 -6.20
CA GLY A 24 15.12 -5.91 -5.37
C GLY A 24 16.52 -5.70 -5.93
N GLU A 25 17.46 -5.26 -5.11
CA GLU A 25 18.86 -5.13 -5.49
C GLU A 25 19.77 -5.81 -4.44
N PRO A 26 20.71 -6.67 -4.86
CA PRO A 26 21.79 -7.10 -3.98
C PRO A 26 22.60 -5.88 -3.52
N ILE A 27 22.93 -5.84 -2.24
CA ILE A 27 23.87 -4.87 -1.67
C ILE A 27 24.98 -5.63 -0.97
N ASP A 28 26.11 -4.97 -0.69
CA ASP A 28 27.17 -5.61 0.09
C ASP A 28 26.62 -6.10 1.44
N GLY A 29 26.79 -7.40 1.71
CA GLY A 29 26.26 -8.06 2.90
C GLY A 29 24.74 -8.21 2.99
N GLY A 30 23.96 -7.97 1.93
CA GLY A 30 22.50 -8.12 2.03
C GLY A 30 21.67 -7.85 0.77
N PHE A 31 20.41 -7.48 0.98
CA PHE A 31 19.43 -7.21 -0.07
C PHE A 31 18.64 -5.95 0.27
N ARG A 32 18.50 -5.03 -0.69
CA ARG A 32 17.58 -3.90 -0.59
C ARG A 32 16.31 -4.21 -1.35
N PHE A 33 15.20 -4.12 -0.63
CA PHE A 33 13.86 -4.19 -1.18
C PHE A 33 13.25 -2.79 -1.20
N SER A 34 12.70 -2.40 -2.34
CA SER A 34 11.99 -1.13 -2.54
C SER A 34 10.62 -1.40 -3.13
N MET A 35 9.63 -0.61 -2.72
CA MET A 35 8.28 -0.65 -3.26
C MET A 35 7.73 0.75 -3.45
N ASP A 36 7.17 1.02 -4.62
CA ASP A 36 6.47 2.26 -4.93
C ASP A 36 4.97 1.98 -5.09
N LEU A 37 4.14 2.75 -4.38
CA LEU A 37 2.69 2.65 -4.45
C LEU A 37 2.04 4.00 -4.15
N LEU A 38 0.83 4.19 -4.68
CA LEU A 38 0.01 5.35 -4.37
C LEU A 38 -0.94 5.00 -3.23
N ALA A 39 -0.89 5.74 -2.13
CA ALA A 39 -1.80 5.56 -1.02
C ALA A 39 -2.44 6.88 -0.59
N LYS A 40 -3.73 6.83 -0.26
CA LYS A 40 -4.47 7.94 0.34
C LYS A 40 -5.30 7.47 1.51
N THR A 41 -5.42 8.35 2.50
CA THR A 41 -6.44 8.26 3.55
C THR A 41 -7.58 9.20 3.17
N ALA A 42 -8.81 8.72 3.31
CA ALA A 42 -10.03 9.48 3.12
C ALA A 42 -10.69 9.74 4.49
N GLU A 43 -11.90 10.29 4.46
CA GLU A 43 -12.69 10.49 5.66
C GLU A 43 -13.02 9.15 6.34
N ARG A 44 -13.41 9.21 7.62
CA ARG A 44 -13.93 8.06 8.37
C ARG A 44 -13.03 6.83 8.26
N GLN A 45 -11.72 7.02 8.46
CA GLN A 45 -10.70 5.96 8.44
C GLN A 45 -10.54 5.13 7.16
N ALA A 46 -11.27 5.44 6.09
CA ALA A 46 -11.08 4.78 4.80
C ALA A 46 -9.68 5.04 4.23
N LYS A 47 -9.07 4.02 3.64
CA LYS A 47 -7.75 4.09 3.01
C LYS A 47 -7.78 3.33 1.69
N VAL A 48 -7.09 3.85 0.69
CA VAL A 48 -6.96 3.21 -0.61
C VAL A 48 -5.49 3.20 -0.99
N ALA A 49 -4.99 2.03 -1.39
CA ALA A 49 -3.63 1.84 -1.85
C ALA A 49 -3.65 1.13 -3.22
N THR A 50 -2.90 1.65 -4.19
CA THR A 50 -2.74 1.05 -5.52
C THR A 50 -1.28 0.69 -5.76
N PHE A 51 -1.03 -0.58 -6.07
CA PHE A 51 0.28 -1.13 -6.40
C PHE A 51 0.17 -1.94 -7.70
N GLY A 52 0.86 -1.50 -8.76
CA GLY A 52 0.72 -2.10 -10.08
C GLY A 52 -0.74 -2.05 -10.56
N LYS A 53 -1.31 -3.23 -10.88
CA LYS A 53 -2.70 -3.40 -11.35
C LYS A 53 -3.72 -3.63 -10.23
N PHE A 54 -3.29 -3.65 -8.96
CA PHE A 54 -4.16 -3.98 -7.83
C PHE A 54 -4.45 -2.76 -6.97
N THR A 55 -5.69 -2.66 -6.49
CA THR A 55 -6.12 -1.66 -5.53
C THR A 55 -6.69 -2.35 -4.30
N ILE A 56 -6.16 -1.99 -3.13
CA ILE A 56 -6.70 -2.39 -1.83
C ILE A 56 -7.51 -1.22 -1.26
N HIS A 57 -8.72 -1.53 -0.83
CA HIS A 57 -9.55 -0.66 -0.01
C HIS A 57 -9.49 -1.18 1.43
N CYS A 58 -9.20 -0.28 2.37
CA CYS A 58 -9.31 -0.58 3.79
C CYS A 58 -10.28 0.40 4.44
N ASP A 59 -10.90 -0.06 5.51
CA ASP A 59 -11.68 0.77 6.42
C ASP A 59 -11.49 0.25 7.83
N GLU A 60 -11.28 1.14 8.79
CA GLU A 60 -11.21 0.70 10.18
C GLU A 60 -12.63 0.43 10.69
N GLY A 61 -12.74 -0.35 11.76
CA GLY A 61 -14.06 -0.62 12.33
C GLY A 61 -14.68 0.60 13.01
N ALA A 62 -15.98 0.52 13.29
CA ALA A 62 -16.73 1.59 13.96
C ALA A 62 -16.09 2.07 15.29
N SER A 63 -15.42 1.17 16.02
CA SER A 63 -14.71 1.52 17.27
C SER A 63 -13.54 2.50 17.07
N MET A 64 -13.02 2.60 15.85
CA MET A 64 -11.94 3.52 15.45
C MET A 64 -12.46 4.69 14.61
N GLY A 65 -13.78 4.81 14.45
CA GLY A 65 -14.42 5.87 13.67
C GLY A 65 -14.45 5.63 12.16
N GLY A 66 -14.35 4.36 11.73
CA GLY A 66 -14.64 3.96 10.35
C GLY A 66 -16.04 3.37 10.17
N ASP A 67 -16.31 2.88 8.96
CA ASP A 67 -17.64 2.43 8.53
C ASP A 67 -17.77 0.92 8.36
N ASP A 68 -16.73 0.14 8.69
CA ASP A 68 -16.66 -1.30 8.43
C ASP A 68 -16.98 -1.66 6.96
N SER A 69 -16.73 -0.73 6.03
CA SER A 69 -17.07 -0.87 4.60
C SER A 69 -16.07 -1.73 3.81
N ALA A 70 -14.90 -1.98 4.38
CA ALA A 70 -13.84 -2.85 3.87
C ALA A 70 -13.03 -3.43 5.04
N PRO A 71 -12.23 -4.49 4.86
CA PRO A 71 -11.38 -5.02 5.92
C PRO A 71 -10.37 -3.97 6.44
N PRO A 72 -10.07 -3.95 7.75
CA PRO A 72 -9.05 -3.05 8.28
C PRO A 72 -7.66 -3.45 7.77
N PRO A 73 -6.67 -2.53 7.74
CA PRO A 73 -5.31 -2.84 7.30
C PRO A 73 -4.69 -4.05 8.02
N LEU A 74 -5.01 -4.25 9.30
CA LEU A 74 -4.53 -5.39 10.08
C LEU A 74 -5.03 -6.73 9.52
N ALA A 75 -6.23 -6.79 8.94
CA ALA A 75 -6.76 -8.02 8.35
C ALA A 75 -5.96 -8.44 7.12
N TYR A 76 -5.59 -7.49 6.25
CA TYR A 76 -4.70 -7.77 5.10
C TYR A 76 -3.31 -8.22 5.54
N PHE A 77 -2.75 -7.57 6.57
CA PHE A 77 -1.46 -7.99 7.14
C PHE A 77 -1.53 -9.40 7.72
N ALA A 78 -2.55 -9.72 8.53
CA ALA A 78 -2.72 -11.04 9.11
C ALA A 78 -2.88 -12.12 8.02
N ALA A 79 -3.63 -11.82 6.96
CA ALA A 79 -3.77 -12.71 5.82
C ALA A 79 -2.41 -12.98 5.15
N SER A 80 -1.57 -11.95 4.97
CA SER A 80 -0.21 -12.10 4.38
C SER A 80 0.77 -12.96 5.17
N VAL A 81 0.48 -13.22 6.45
CA VAL A 81 1.25 -14.17 7.27
C VAL A 81 0.73 -15.61 7.09
N ALA A 82 -0.55 -15.77 6.74
CA ALA A 82 -1.21 -17.07 6.68
C ALA A 82 -1.04 -17.80 5.33
N PHE A 83 -0.80 -17.08 4.23
CA PHE A 83 -0.51 -17.63 2.90
C PHE A 83 0.91 -17.24 2.46
#